data_AF-A0A3C0ABZ4-F1
#
_entry.id   AF-A0A3C0ABZ4-F1
#
_cell.length_a   1.000
_cell.length_b   1.000
_cell.length_c   1.000
_cell.angle_alpha   90.00
_cell.angle_beta   90.00
_cell.angle_gamma   90.00
#
_symmetry.space_group_name_H-M   'P 1'
#
loop_
_entity.id
_entity.type
_entity.pdbx_description
1 polymer ?
#
loop_
_entity_poly.entity_id
_entity_poly.type
_entity_poly.pdbx_seq_one_letter_code
_entity_poly.pdbx_strand_id
1 'polypeptide(L)'
;HFPFLLLTGIGLLLGLAWLTKGTALLLMLGLVLWLCSYAVNWQYWIRSIFQHSSADEETGQTTVPLKRVGISLALVLASFAVIAAPLLIRNVRVYGSPTFNANSYLLFEDEFSEPHALIKQRGSLRNAAQHYWQTHTVPEMIKREIKGLVWQAFIFLRSLGPLPFGEGRLFFGLLAAPFLIVGLMSESGPARRLYLIWMLLFWLAFAWYLPVAAGERFLIPLLLPSLAFVSLGLVRTVQLLMVRQSA
;
A
#
# COMPACT_ATOMS: atom_id res chain seq x y z
N HIS A 1 -1.08 13.24 -19.77
CA HIS A 1 0.35 13.23 -20.11
C HIS A 1 1.15 13.04 -18.83
N PHE A 2 2.09 12.07 -18.78
CA PHE A 2 2.98 11.93 -17.63
C PHE A 2 4.22 12.81 -17.85
N PRO A 3 4.51 13.78 -16.98
CA PRO A 3 5.73 14.56 -17.10
C PRO A 3 6.94 13.68 -16.77
N PHE A 4 7.81 13.43 -17.75
CA PHE A 4 8.95 12.50 -17.60
C PHE A 4 9.92 12.90 -16.49
N LEU A 5 10.14 14.21 -16.29
CA LEU A 5 10.96 14.74 -15.19
C LEU A 5 10.35 14.39 -13.82
N LEU A 6 9.03 14.48 -13.69
CA LEU A 6 8.33 14.12 -12.47
C LEU A 6 8.48 12.62 -12.17
N LEU A 7 8.30 11.76 -13.16
CA LEU A 7 8.46 10.31 -13.00
C LEU A 7 9.88 9.93 -12.58
N THR A 8 10.87 10.58 -13.19
CA THR A 8 12.28 10.40 -12.81
C THR A 8 12.49 10.81 -11.35
N GLY A 9 12.00 12.00 -10.97
CA GLY A 9 12.07 12.50 -9.59
C GLY A 9 11.38 11.59 -8.58
N ILE A 10 10.21 11.04 -8.92
CA ILE A 10 9.49 10.08 -8.06
C ILE A 10 10.35 8.82 -7.84
N GLY A 11 10.95 8.25 -8.88
CA GLY A 11 11.80 7.08 -8.72
C GLY A 11 13.05 7.36 -7.89
N LEU A 12 13.69 8.54 -8.04
CA LEU A 12 14.81 8.96 -7.20
C LEU A 12 14.39 9.07 -5.72
N LEU A 13 13.25 9.71 -5.44
CA LEU A 13 12.72 9.84 -4.08
C LEU A 13 12.36 8.50 -3.46
N LEU A 14 11.79 7.57 -4.23
CA LEU A 14 11.52 6.20 -3.78
C LEU A 14 12.82 5.44 -3.50
N GLY A 15 13.86 5.65 -4.30
CA GLY A 15 15.19 5.10 -4.06
C GLY A 15 15.76 5.60 -2.72
N LEU A 16 15.70 6.91 -2.47
CA LEU A 16 16.11 7.49 -1.19
C LEU A 16 15.28 6.95 -0.02
N ALA A 17 13.95 6.86 -0.19
CA ALA A 17 13.07 6.28 0.81
C ALA A 17 13.44 4.83 1.13
N TRP A 18 13.80 4.03 0.12
CA TRP A 18 14.25 2.64 0.30
C TRP A 18 15.53 2.52 1.12
N LEU A 19 16.47 3.46 0.98
CA LEU A 19 17.67 3.50 1.81
C LEU A 19 17.34 3.69 3.31
N THR A 20 16.16 4.21 3.65
CA THR A 20 15.73 4.45 5.03
C THR A 20 14.75 3.39 5.55
N LYS A 21 13.77 2.97 4.75
CA LYS A 21 12.69 2.08 5.17
C LYS A 21 12.23 1.14 4.07
N GLY A 22 11.96 -0.11 4.48
CA GLY A 22 11.51 -1.15 3.58
C GLY A 22 10.14 -0.88 2.92
N THR A 23 9.30 -0.05 3.54
CA THR A 23 7.98 0.35 3.03
C THR A 23 8.03 1.04 1.66
N ALA A 24 9.18 1.58 1.26
CA ALA A 24 9.35 2.19 -0.05
C ALA A 24 9.12 1.20 -1.20
N LEU A 25 9.39 -0.10 -1.01
CA LEU A 25 9.06 -1.11 -2.02
C LEU A 25 7.56 -1.26 -2.24
N LEU A 26 6.75 -1.19 -1.18
CA LEU A 26 5.29 -1.23 -1.32
C LEU A 26 4.76 0.02 -2.03
N LEU A 27 5.35 1.19 -1.76
CA LEU A 27 5.01 2.42 -2.47
C LEU A 27 5.38 2.32 -3.96
N MET A 28 6.58 1.82 -4.27
CA MET A 28 7.04 1.59 -5.62
C MET A 28 6.17 0.58 -6.37
N LEU A 29 5.83 -0.55 -5.74
CA LEU A 29 4.93 -1.55 -6.30
C LEU A 29 3.55 -0.94 -6.60
N GLY A 30 2.99 -0.16 -5.67
CA GLY A 30 1.71 0.49 -5.89
C GLY A 30 1.74 1.54 -7.02
N LEU A 31 2.85 2.26 -7.17
CA LEU A 31 3.04 3.19 -8.28
C LEU A 31 3.12 2.45 -9.63
N VAL A 32 3.85 1.33 -9.67
CA VAL A 32 3.93 0.46 -10.86
C VAL A 32 2.54 -0.07 -11.23
N LEU A 33 1.80 -0.64 -10.27
CA LEU A 33 0.44 -1.14 -10.49
C LEU A 33 -0.51 -0.02 -10.93
N TRP A 34 -0.37 1.18 -10.36
CA TRP A 34 -1.16 2.34 -10.76
C TRP A 34 -0.82 2.79 -12.19
N LEU A 35 0.45 2.82 -12.60
CA LEU A 35 0.83 3.10 -13.99
C LEU A 35 0.28 2.04 -14.95
N CYS A 36 0.41 0.76 -14.60
CA CYS A 36 -0.16 -0.35 -15.37
C CYS A 36 -1.69 -0.26 -15.47
N SER A 37 -2.36 0.28 -14.44
CA SER A 37 -3.82 0.44 -14.43
C SER A 37 -4.35 1.34 -15.55
N TYR A 38 -3.51 2.21 -16.13
CA TYR A 38 -3.88 3.05 -17.28
C TYR A 38 -3.81 2.34 -18.64
N ALA A 39 -3.10 1.22 -18.72
CA ALA A 39 -3.09 0.38 -19.91
C ALA A 39 -4.34 -0.52 -19.98
N VAL A 40 -4.99 -0.76 -18.84
CA VAL A 40 -6.13 -1.66 -18.71
C VAL A 40 -7.44 -0.85 -18.74
N ASN A 41 -8.38 -1.25 -19.59
CA ASN A 41 -9.74 -0.72 -19.53
C ASN A 41 -10.51 -1.42 -18.40
N TRP A 42 -10.42 -0.87 -17.19
CA TRP A 42 -11.05 -1.43 -16.00
C TRP A 42 -12.57 -1.50 -16.09
N GLN A 43 -13.22 -0.59 -16.81
CA GLN A 43 -14.68 -0.63 -16.97
C GLN A 43 -15.11 -1.85 -17.77
N TYR A 44 -14.38 -2.18 -18.84
CA TYR A 44 -14.61 -3.41 -19.60
C TYR A 44 -14.38 -4.65 -18.73
N TRP A 45 -13.25 -4.70 -18.00
CA TRP A 45 -12.92 -5.85 -17.15
C TRP A 45 -13.94 -6.08 -16.02
N ILE A 46 -14.33 -5.03 -15.29
CA ILE A 46 -15.31 -5.11 -14.20
C ILE A 46 -16.68 -5.49 -14.76
N ARG A 47 -17.13 -4.90 -15.88
CA ARG A 47 -18.38 -5.30 -16.53
C ARG A 47 -18.35 -6.77 -16.95
N SER A 48 -17.24 -7.25 -17.53
CA SER A 48 -17.12 -8.65 -17.95
C SER A 48 -17.19 -9.65 -16.80
N ILE A 49 -16.71 -9.28 -15.61
CA ILE A 49 -16.76 -10.12 -14.40
C ILE A 49 -18.16 -10.11 -13.77
N PHE A 50 -18.80 -8.94 -13.70
CA PHE A 50 -20.07 -8.78 -12.95
C PHE A 50 -21.32 -8.90 -13.81
N GLN A 51 -21.22 -8.82 -15.14
CA GLN A 51 -22.36 -8.87 -16.06
C GLN A 51 -22.04 -9.73 -17.30
N HIS A 52 -22.60 -10.94 -17.34
CA HIS A 52 -22.92 -11.59 -18.62
C HIS A 52 -24.13 -10.86 -19.22
N SER A 53 -23.88 -10.03 -20.24
CA SER A 53 -24.79 -9.67 -21.34
C SER A 53 -25.13 -8.19 -21.55
N SER A 54 -25.12 -7.88 -22.86
CA SER A 54 -25.74 -6.82 -23.66
C SER A 54 -25.38 -5.33 -23.43
N ALA A 55 -24.50 -4.90 -24.34
CA ALA A 55 -24.60 -3.75 -25.25
C ALA A 55 -24.50 -2.31 -24.70
N ASP A 56 -23.51 -1.63 -25.29
CA ASP A 56 -23.52 -0.24 -25.76
C ASP A 56 -23.83 0.88 -24.77
N GLU A 57 -22.78 1.26 -24.05
CA GLU A 57 -22.48 2.68 -23.86
C GLU A 57 -20.98 2.89 -24.07
N GLU A 58 -20.61 3.51 -25.20
CA GLU A 58 -19.27 4.04 -25.47
C GLU A 58 -18.95 5.19 -24.50
N THR A 59 -18.65 4.87 -23.25
CA THR A 59 -18.02 5.84 -22.36
C THR A 59 -16.53 5.86 -22.69
N GLY A 60 -16.12 6.89 -23.45
CA GLY A 60 -14.76 7.08 -23.94
C GLY A 60 -13.72 7.20 -22.82
N GLN A 61 -13.22 6.06 -22.34
CA GLN A 61 -11.95 6.00 -21.61
C GLN A 61 -10.82 5.75 -22.60
N THR A 62 -10.02 6.79 -22.81
CA THR A 62 -8.78 6.70 -23.59
C THR A 62 -7.75 5.93 -22.78
N THR A 63 -7.58 4.64 -23.10
CA THR A 63 -6.46 3.86 -22.60
C THR A 63 -5.15 4.50 -23.02
N VAL A 64 -4.17 4.52 -22.13
CA VAL A 64 -2.85 5.03 -22.48
C VAL A 64 -2.14 3.95 -23.30
N PRO A 65 -1.49 4.28 -24.44
CA PRO A 65 -0.81 3.28 -25.24
C PRO A 65 0.30 2.60 -24.43
N LEU A 66 0.40 1.27 -24.54
CA LEU A 66 1.32 0.43 -23.76
C LEU A 66 2.77 0.93 -23.84
N LYS A 67 3.20 1.44 -25.00
CA LYS A 67 4.53 2.05 -25.19
C LYS A 67 4.80 3.18 -24.18
N ARG A 68 3.82 4.05 -23.94
CA ARG A 68 3.96 5.15 -22.97
C ARG A 68 4.03 4.63 -21.55
N VAL A 69 3.23 3.63 -21.19
CA VAL A 69 3.29 2.99 -19.87
C VAL A 69 4.66 2.33 -19.66
N GLY A 70 5.16 1.61 -20.66
CA GLY A 70 6.50 1.01 -20.64
C GLY A 70 7.62 2.04 -20.44
N ILE A 71 7.57 3.17 -21.14
CA ILE A 71 8.54 4.27 -20.94
C ILE A 71 8.43 4.84 -19.52
N SER A 72 7.21 5.10 -19.03
CA SER A 72 7.00 5.61 -17.67
C SER A 72 7.55 4.67 -16.60
N LEU A 73 7.29 3.36 -16.75
CA LEU A 73 7.83 2.33 -15.86
C LEU A 73 9.35 2.29 -15.92
N ALA A 74 9.94 2.26 -17.12
CA ALA A 74 11.38 2.24 -17.30
C ALA A 74 12.05 3.44 -16.61
N LEU A 75 11.48 4.65 -16.74
CA LEU A 75 12.02 5.86 -16.08
C LEU A 75 12.00 5.74 -14.56
N VAL A 76 10.86 5.33 -13.98
CA VAL A 76 10.71 5.17 -12.52
C VAL A 76 11.64 4.08 -11.98
N LEU A 77 11.69 2.92 -12.64
CA LEU A 77 12.49 1.78 -12.22
C LEU A 77 13.99 2.05 -12.35
N ALA A 78 14.41 2.68 -13.46
CA ALA A 78 15.81 3.02 -13.68
C ALA A 78 16.30 4.06 -12.67
N SER A 79 15.53 5.14 -12.42
CA SER A 79 15.94 6.16 -11.46
C SER A 79 15.92 5.64 -10.02
N PHE A 80 14.95 4.78 -9.67
CA PHE A 80 14.98 4.03 -8.41
C PHE A 80 16.25 3.19 -8.28
N ALA A 81 16.56 2.38 -9.29
CA ALA A 81 17.69 1.45 -9.26
C ALA A 81 19.03 2.18 -9.10
N VAL A 82 19.22 3.33 -9.76
CA VAL A 82 20.44 4.14 -9.65
C VAL A 82 20.70 4.56 -8.19
N ILE A 83 19.67 5.05 -7.49
CA ILE A 83 19.81 5.50 -6.09
C ILE A 83 19.86 4.31 -5.12
N ALA A 84 19.05 3.28 -5.37
CA ALA A 84 18.96 2.10 -4.51
C ALA A 84 20.14 1.13 -4.68
N ALA A 85 20.94 1.28 -5.75
CA ALA A 85 22.00 0.35 -6.12
C ALA A 85 22.96 -0.02 -4.98
N PRO A 86 23.49 0.92 -4.16
CA PRO A 86 24.40 0.56 -3.08
C PRO A 86 23.78 -0.41 -2.08
N LEU A 87 22.52 -0.19 -1.71
CA LEU A 87 21.80 -1.06 -0.77
C LEU A 87 21.41 -2.38 -1.41
N LEU A 88 20.95 -2.38 -2.67
CA LEU A 88 20.62 -3.61 -3.40
C LEU A 88 21.85 -4.53 -3.54
N ILE A 89 22.99 -3.96 -3.95
CA ILE A 89 24.26 -4.70 -4.10
C ILE A 89 24.73 -5.24 -2.75
N ARG A 90 24.73 -4.40 -1.70
CA ARG A 90 25.06 -4.85 -0.34
C ARG A 90 24.16 -6.01 0.09
N ASN A 91 22.85 -5.88 -0.12
CA ASN A 91 21.87 -6.85 0.33
C ASN A 91 22.03 -8.21 -0.37
N VAL A 92 22.30 -8.21 -1.68
CA VAL A 92 22.62 -9.45 -2.42
C VAL A 92 23.92 -10.07 -1.92
N ARG A 93 24.99 -9.27 -1.76
CA ARG A 93 26.32 -9.79 -1.38
C ARG A 93 26.36 -10.32 0.06
N VAL A 94 25.71 -9.64 1.00
CA VAL A 94 25.80 -9.98 2.43
C VAL A 94 24.69 -10.93 2.85
N TYR A 95 23.48 -10.77 2.32
CA TYR A 95 22.29 -11.50 2.79
C TYR A 95 21.66 -12.41 1.74
N GLY A 96 22.18 -12.44 0.50
CA GLY A 96 21.66 -13.29 -0.57
C GLY A 96 20.28 -12.90 -1.10
N SER A 97 19.75 -11.71 -0.73
CA SER A 97 18.45 -11.23 -1.17
C SER A 97 18.48 -9.73 -1.40
N PRO A 98 18.11 -9.19 -2.58
CA PRO A 98 18.20 -7.75 -2.88
C PRO A 98 17.27 -6.91 -2.00
N THR A 99 16.13 -7.45 -1.61
CA THR A 99 15.10 -6.78 -0.83
C THR A 99 15.18 -7.12 0.66
N PHE A 100 16.32 -7.65 1.12
CA PHE A 100 16.53 -7.98 2.52
C PHE A 100 16.22 -6.79 3.43
N ASN A 101 15.42 -7.06 4.45
CA ASN A 101 15.19 -6.21 5.59
C ASN A 101 15.38 -7.06 6.85
N ALA A 102 15.89 -6.48 7.94
CA ALA A 102 16.01 -7.22 9.21
C ALA A 102 14.66 -7.82 9.65
N ASN A 103 13.56 -7.12 9.39
CA ASN A 103 12.21 -7.57 9.72
C ASN A 103 11.66 -8.64 8.76
N SER A 104 12.36 -8.97 7.66
CA SER A 104 11.89 -9.98 6.71
C SER A 104 11.79 -11.38 7.33
N TYR A 105 12.63 -11.70 8.32
CA TYR A 105 12.57 -12.99 9.01
C TYR A 105 11.32 -13.12 9.89
N LEU A 106 10.88 -12.02 10.51
CA LEU A 106 9.67 -11.98 11.34
C LEU A 106 8.38 -12.26 10.56
N LEU A 107 8.40 -12.17 9.23
CA LEU A 107 7.28 -12.61 8.40
C LEU A 107 7.04 -14.12 8.53
N PHE A 108 8.03 -14.89 8.96
CA PHE A 108 7.98 -16.36 8.99
C PHE A 108 8.18 -16.92 10.40
N GLU A 109 7.94 -16.11 11.42
CA GLU A 109 7.95 -16.51 12.83
C GLU A 109 6.59 -16.17 13.44
N ASP A 110 6.18 -16.87 14.50
CA ASP A 110 4.87 -16.66 15.16
C ASP A 110 4.95 -15.66 16.31
N GLU A 111 6.13 -15.53 16.91
CA GLU A 111 6.39 -14.65 18.04
C GLU A 111 7.57 -13.71 17.73
N PHE A 112 7.56 -12.56 18.38
CA PHE A 112 8.64 -11.59 18.22
C PHE A 112 9.94 -12.15 18.80
N SER A 113 10.92 -12.37 17.92
CA SER A 113 12.28 -12.74 18.29
C SER A 113 13.26 -11.71 17.74
N GLU A 114 14.43 -11.57 18.37
CA GLU A 114 15.44 -10.65 17.87
C GLU A 114 15.89 -11.04 16.46
N PRO A 115 15.81 -10.14 15.45
CA PRO A 115 16.13 -10.47 14.06
C PRO A 115 17.53 -11.08 13.87
N HIS A 116 18.50 -10.67 14.69
CA HIS A 116 19.88 -11.15 14.60
C HIS A 116 20.02 -12.60 15.07
N ALA A 117 19.20 -13.04 16.02
CA ALA A 117 19.13 -14.43 16.45
C ALA A 117 18.53 -15.30 15.36
N LEU A 118 17.47 -14.83 14.70
CA LEU A 118 16.81 -15.54 13.60
C LEU A 118 17.72 -15.77 12.40
N ILE A 119 18.54 -14.78 12.05
CA ILE A 119 19.56 -14.93 10.99
C ILE A 119 20.57 -16.03 11.35
N LYS A 120 21.01 -16.09 12.61
CA LYS A 120 21.95 -17.13 13.07
C LYS A 120 21.31 -18.53 13.09
N GLN A 121 20.04 -18.64 13.49
CA GLN A 121 19.34 -19.92 13.62
C GLN A 121 18.86 -20.49 12.28
N ARG A 122 18.26 -19.65 11.42
CA ARG A 122 17.64 -20.08 10.16
C ARG A 122 18.60 -19.99 8.97
N GLY A 123 19.70 -19.23 9.11
CA GLY A 123 20.61 -18.92 8.02
C GLY A 123 19.95 -18.00 7.00
N SER A 124 19.45 -18.56 5.90
CA SER A 124 18.85 -17.77 4.80
C SER A 124 17.37 -17.48 5.01
N LEU A 125 16.88 -16.36 4.46
CA LEU A 125 15.45 -16.01 4.46
C LEU A 125 14.60 -17.09 3.76
N ARG A 126 15.15 -17.73 2.73
CA ARG A 126 14.48 -18.84 2.03
C ARG A 126 14.22 -20.01 2.96
N ASN A 127 15.18 -20.37 3.81
CA ASN A 127 15.03 -21.46 4.77
C ASN A 127 13.96 -21.12 5.82
N ALA A 128 13.94 -19.88 6.31
CA ALA A 128 12.90 -19.42 7.23
C ALA A 128 11.50 -19.54 6.62
N ALA A 129 11.32 -19.07 5.38
CA ALA A 129 10.07 -19.23 4.66
C ALA A 129 9.70 -20.71 4.49
N GLN A 130 10.59 -21.54 3.96
CA GLN A 130 10.34 -22.97 3.73
C GLN A 130 9.94 -23.69 5.02
N HIS A 131 10.64 -23.41 6.12
CA HIS A 131 10.31 -23.96 7.42
C HIS A 131 8.88 -23.55 7.83
N TYR A 132 8.54 -22.26 7.73
CA TYR A 132 7.21 -21.77 8.08
C TYR A 132 6.09 -22.47 7.28
N TRP A 133 6.27 -22.62 5.97
CA TRP A 133 5.31 -23.31 5.10
C TRP A 133 5.19 -24.81 5.39
N GLN A 134 6.25 -25.43 5.93
CA GLN A 134 6.24 -26.84 6.33
C GLN A 134 5.59 -27.07 7.68
N THR A 135 5.67 -26.10 8.60
CA THR A 135 5.14 -26.24 9.95
C THR A 135 3.71 -25.71 10.13
N HIS A 136 3.22 -24.90 9.18
CA HIS A 136 1.89 -24.29 9.26
C HIS A 136 0.94 -24.81 8.21
N THR A 137 -0.31 -24.98 8.62
CA THR A 137 -1.42 -25.31 7.74
C THR A 137 -2.02 -24.04 7.13
N VAL A 138 -2.66 -24.18 5.95
CA VAL A 138 -3.36 -23.06 5.29
C VAL A 138 -4.38 -22.36 6.20
N PRO A 139 -5.22 -23.08 6.99
CA PRO A 139 -6.13 -22.42 7.94
C PRO A 139 -5.44 -21.55 8.99
N GLU A 140 -4.25 -21.96 9.48
CA GLU A 140 -3.48 -21.17 10.44
C GLU A 140 -2.94 -19.89 9.80
N MET A 141 -2.48 -19.98 8.55
CA MET A 141 -2.03 -18.82 7.78
C MET A 141 -3.17 -17.83 7.53
N ILE A 142 -4.36 -18.32 7.16
CA ILE A 142 -5.56 -17.48 6.99
C ILE A 142 -5.95 -16.83 8.32
N LYS A 143 -5.95 -17.59 9.42
CA LYS A 143 -6.25 -17.07 10.76
C LYS A 143 -5.27 -15.97 11.18
N ARG A 144 -3.98 -16.13 10.88
CA ARG A 144 -2.94 -15.12 11.11
C ARG A 144 -3.24 -13.84 10.32
N GLU A 145 -3.53 -13.96 9.03
CA GLU A 145 -3.84 -12.83 8.16
C GLU A 145 -5.09 -12.07 8.65
N ILE A 146 -6.18 -12.77 8.97
CA ILE A 146 -7.41 -12.15 9.50
C ILE A 146 -7.14 -11.41 10.80
N LYS A 147 -6.42 -12.04 11.74
CA LYS A 147 -6.01 -11.39 13.00
C LYS A 147 -5.21 -10.11 12.72
N GLY A 148 -4.31 -10.17 11.74
CA GLY A 148 -3.55 -9.04 11.24
C GLY A 148 -4.40 -7.90 10.71
N LEU A 149 -5.38 -8.20 9.85
CA LEU A 149 -6.30 -7.22 9.28
C LEU A 149 -7.13 -6.51 10.36
N VAL A 150 -7.60 -7.24 11.37
CA VAL A 150 -8.33 -6.64 12.51
C VAL A 150 -7.44 -5.66 13.27
N TRP A 151 -6.20 -6.06 13.59
CA TRP A 151 -5.22 -5.18 14.23
C TRP A 151 -4.90 -3.97 13.37
N GLN A 152 -4.78 -4.15 12.06
CA GLN A 152 -4.48 -3.07 11.15
C GLN A 152 -5.60 -2.05 11.04
N ALA A 153 -6.85 -2.50 11.01
CA ALA A 153 -8.01 -1.62 11.04
C ALA A 153 -8.03 -0.79 12.34
N PHE A 154 -7.79 -1.41 13.49
CA PHE A 154 -7.68 -0.72 14.77
C PHE A 154 -6.55 0.32 14.78
N ILE A 155 -5.33 -0.06 14.36
CA ILE A 155 -4.17 0.82 14.29
C ILE A 155 -4.41 1.97 13.32
N PHE A 156 -5.00 1.70 12.16
CA PHE A 156 -5.29 2.70 11.15
C PHE A 156 -6.29 3.74 11.65
N LEU A 157 -7.43 3.31 12.22
CA LEU A 157 -8.42 4.20 12.80
C LEU A 157 -7.82 5.04 13.92
N ARG A 158 -7.11 4.41 14.87
CA ARG A 158 -6.38 5.12 15.92
C ARG A 158 -5.38 6.14 15.36
N SER A 159 -4.73 5.84 14.23
CA SER A 159 -3.74 6.74 13.61
C SER A 159 -4.37 8.02 13.04
N LEU A 160 -5.66 8.00 12.68
CA LEU A 160 -6.39 9.19 12.23
C LEU A 160 -6.69 10.17 13.39
N GLY A 161 -6.63 9.71 14.64
CA GLY A 161 -6.87 10.56 15.81
C GLY A 161 -5.65 11.42 16.19
N PRO A 162 -5.87 12.64 16.72
CA PRO A 162 -4.79 13.58 17.04
C PRO A 162 -3.98 13.15 18.25
N LEU A 163 -2.69 13.50 18.27
CA LEU A 163 -1.87 13.45 19.48
C LEU A 163 -2.22 14.63 20.41
N PRO A 164 -2.12 14.51 21.75
CA PRO A 164 -1.56 13.40 22.52
C PRO A 164 -2.62 12.46 23.16
N PHE A 165 -3.83 12.34 22.60
CA PHE A 165 -4.98 11.67 23.23
C PHE A 165 -4.85 10.15 23.52
N GLY A 166 -3.66 9.55 23.46
CA GLY A 166 -3.40 8.17 23.84
C GLY A 166 -4.36 7.17 23.17
N GLU A 167 -5.12 6.43 23.98
CA GLU A 167 -6.15 5.49 23.50
C GLU A 167 -7.42 6.17 22.97
N GLY A 168 -7.73 7.38 23.47
CA GLY A 168 -8.85 8.20 23.00
C GLY A 168 -8.74 8.63 21.53
N ARG A 169 -7.57 8.47 20.91
CA ARG A 169 -7.37 8.66 19.46
C ARG A 169 -8.31 7.83 18.61
N LEU A 170 -8.67 6.63 19.07
CA LEU A 170 -9.60 5.76 18.35
C LEU A 170 -10.97 6.44 18.15
N PHE A 171 -11.46 7.15 19.15
CA PHE A 171 -12.74 7.87 19.06
C PHE A 171 -12.73 8.89 17.92
N PHE A 172 -11.70 9.73 17.85
CA PHE A 172 -11.54 10.70 16.75
C PHE A 172 -11.36 10.02 15.40
N GLY A 173 -10.65 8.89 15.35
CA GLY A 173 -10.52 8.09 14.15
C GLY A 173 -11.84 7.53 13.64
N LEU A 174 -12.69 7.04 14.55
CA LEU A 174 -14.04 6.59 14.22
C LEU A 174 -14.92 7.73 13.71
N LEU A 175 -14.79 8.94 14.27
CA LEU A 175 -15.47 10.13 13.76
C LEU A 175 -14.95 10.55 12.37
N ALA A 176 -13.67 10.37 12.09
CA ALA A 176 -13.06 10.70 10.80
C ALA A 176 -13.40 9.67 9.70
N ALA A 177 -13.64 8.40 10.06
CA ALA A 177 -13.81 7.30 9.11
C ALA A 177 -14.98 7.49 8.12
N PRO A 178 -16.18 7.95 8.52
CA PRO A 178 -17.25 8.25 7.56
C PRO A 178 -16.83 9.30 6.51
N PHE A 179 -16.10 10.34 6.92
CA PHE A 179 -15.62 11.37 5.99
C PHE A 179 -14.53 10.81 5.07
N LEU A 180 -13.64 9.93 5.55
CA LEU A 180 -12.72 9.21 4.68
C LEU A 180 -13.48 8.46 3.57
N ILE A 181 -14.54 7.73 3.93
CA ILE A 181 -15.36 6.98 2.98
C ILE A 181 -16.02 7.94 1.98
N VAL A 182 -16.69 9.01 2.45
CA VAL A 182 -17.30 10.01 1.56
C VAL A 182 -16.27 10.63 0.63
N GLY A 183 -15.09 10.99 1.13
CA GLY A 183 -14.00 11.56 0.35
C GLY A 183 -13.55 10.62 -0.77
N LEU A 184 -13.32 9.34 -0.44
CA LEU A 184 -12.98 8.31 -1.42
C LEU A 184 -14.11 8.05 -2.43
N MET A 185 -15.37 8.09 -2.01
CA MET A 185 -16.50 7.93 -2.93
C MET A 185 -16.65 9.13 -3.87
N SER A 186 -16.32 10.34 -3.38
CA SER A 186 -16.47 11.59 -4.13
C SER A 186 -15.36 11.84 -5.17
N GLU A 187 -14.16 11.31 -4.95
CA GLU A 187 -13.04 11.48 -5.87
C GLU A 187 -13.03 10.37 -6.92
N SER A 188 -13.19 10.66 -8.21
CA SER A 188 -13.10 9.65 -9.27
C SER A 188 -11.72 9.56 -9.94
N GLY A 189 -10.83 10.49 -9.58
CA GLY A 189 -9.58 10.75 -10.24
C GLY A 189 -8.45 9.77 -9.97
N PRO A 190 -7.26 10.10 -10.50
CA PRO A 190 -6.09 9.24 -10.44
C PRO A 190 -5.55 9.03 -9.02
N ALA A 191 -5.69 10.04 -8.15
CA ALA A 191 -5.20 10.01 -6.77
C ALA A 191 -5.91 8.94 -5.93
N ARG A 192 -7.25 8.81 -6.06
CA ARG A 192 -8.01 7.74 -5.38
C ARG A 192 -7.48 6.37 -5.78
N ARG A 193 -7.30 6.12 -7.07
CA ARG A 193 -6.83 4.82 -7.57
C ARG A 193 -5.48 4.46 -6.99
N LEU A 194 -4.53 5.40 -7.01
CA LEU A 194 -3.20 5.18 -6.42
C LEU A 194 -3.31 4.87 -4.91
N TYR A 195 -4.08 5.67 -4.19
CA TYR A 195 -4.28 5.48 -2.75
C TYR A 195 -4.94 4.14 -2.42
N LEU A 196 -5.96 3.71 -3.15
CA LEU A 196 -6.61 2.40 -2.92
C LEU A 196 -5.65 1.24 -3.19
N ILE A 197 -4.82 1.33 -4.22
CA ILE A 197 -3.78 0.34 -4.50
C ILE A 197 -2.78 0.29 -3.35
N TRP A 198 -2.27 1.43 -2.88
CA TRP A 198 -1.38 1.47 -1.72
C TRP A 198 -2.04 0.94 -0.46
N MET A 199 -3.29 1.32 -0.20
CA MET A 199 -4.04 0.85 0.95
C MET A 199 -4.14 -0.68 0.91
N LEU A 200 -4.53 -1.27 -0.22
CA LEU A 200 -4.59 -2.72 -0.38
C LEU A 200 -3.23 -3.39 -0.15
N LEU A 201 -2.16 -2.90 -0.79
CA LEU A 201 -0.82 -3.49 -0.65
C LEU A 201 -0.29 -3.43 0.78
N PHE A 202 -0.43 -2.27 1.45
CA PHE A 202 -0.02 -2.12 2.84
C PHE A 202 -0.89 -2.96 3.77
N TRP A 203 -2.19 -3.09 3.49
CA TRP A 203 -3.08 -3.91 4.30
C TRP A 203 -2.70 -5.39 4.22
N LEU A 204 -2.53 -5.94 3.03
CA LEU A 204 -2.13 -7.35 2.89
C LEU A 204 -0.71 -7.60 3.44
N ALA A 205 0.26 -6.73 3.11
CA ALA A 205 1.65 -6.96 3.54
C ALA A 205 1.81 -6.87 5.06
N PHE A 206 1.13 -5.92 5.71
CA PHE A 206 1.27 -5.74 7.16
C PHE A 206 0.27 -6.54 7.98
N ALA A 207 -0.86 -6.97 7.45
CA ALA A 207 -1.70 -7.96 8.13
C ALA A 207 -0.90 -9.25 8.42
N TRP A 208 -0.07 -9.69 7.48
CA TRP A 208 0.80 -10.83 7.70
C TRP A 208 1.85 -10.63 8.81
N TYR A 209 2.32 -9.39 8.98
CA TYR A 209 3.44 -9.01 9.84
C TYR A 209 3.01 -8.57 11.26
N LEU A 210 1.92 -7.81 11.38
CA LEU A 210 1.45 -7.19 12.61
C LEU A 210 1.19 -8.17 13.77
N PRO A 211 0.70 -9.41 13.56
CA PRO A 211 0.52 -10.37 14.64
C PRO A 211 1.81 -10.67 15.42
N VAL A 212 2.97 -10.49 14.78
CA VAL A 212 4.30 -10.68 15.38
C VAL A 212 4.83 -9.38 15.96
N ALA A 213 4.74 -8.29 15.20
CA ALA A 213 5.29 -7.00 15.61
C ALA A 213 4.33 -5.86 15.24
N ALA A 214 3.44 -5.53 16.18
CA ALA A 214 2.49 -4.44 16.02
C ALA A 214 3.20 -3.07 16.06
N GLY A 215 2.79 -2.14 15.19
CA GLY A 215 3.30 -0.77 15.25
C GLY A 215 2.59 0.21 14.32
N GLU A 216 2.23 1.39 14.85
CA GLU A 216 1.59 2.47 14.09
C GLU A 216 2.48 2.97 12.93
N ARG A 217 3.81 2.81 13.07
CA ARG A 217 4.83 3.30 12.13
C ARG A 217 4.71 2.75 10.70
N PHE A 218 4.07 1.60 10.53
CA PHE A 218 3.97 0.93 9.22
C PHE A 218 2.92 1.56 8.31
N LEU A 219 1.93 2.26 8.89
CA LEU A 219 0.83 2.90 8.14
C LEU A 219 1.02 4.41 7.96
N ILE A 220 2.09 4.99 8.51
CA ILE A 220 2.43 6.40 8.34
C ILE A 220 2.39 6.85 6.87
N PRO A 221 2.92 6.09 5.89
CA PRO A 221 2.84 6.50 4.48
C PRO A 221 1.41 6.68 3.95
N LEU A 222 0.42 6.00 4.53
CA LEU A 222 -0.98 6.13 4.16
C LEU A 222 -1.66 7.30 4.87
N LEU A 223 -1.19 7.69 6.05
CA LEU A 223 -1.87 8.62 6.94
C LEU A 223 -2.15 9.98 6.29
N LEU A 224 -1.15 10.59 5.64
CA LEU A 224 -1.31 11.90 4.99
C LEU A 224 -2.35 11.86 3.85
N PRO A 225 -2.27 10.90 2.89
CA PRO A 225 -3.36 10.70 1.94
C PRO A 225 -4.72 10.45 2.60
N SER A 226 -4.80 9.66 3.66
CA SER A 226 -6.06 9.42 4.37
C SER A 226 -6.66 10.71 4.91
N LEU A 227 -5.85 11.56 5.56
CA LEU A 227 -6.31 12.84 6.09
C LEU A 227 -6.76 13.78 4.96
N ALA A 228 -6.08 13.79 3.82
CA ALA A 228 -6.52 14.56 2.65
C ALA A 228 -7.91 14.11 2.15
N PHE A 229 -8.16 12.80 2.09
CA PHE A 229 -9.49 12.28 1.74
C PHE A 229 -10.53 12.55 2.82
N VAL A 230 -10.17 12.50 4.11
CA VAL A 230 -11.06 12.93 5.21
C VAL A 230 -11.48 14.39 5.02
N SER A 231 -10.53 15.29 4.74
CA SER A 231 -10.82 16.69 4.48
C SER A 231 -11.74 16.89 3.28
N LEU A 232 -11.48 16.17 2.18
CA LEU A 232 -12.36 16.20 1.01
C LEU A 232 -13.79 15.74 1.36
N GLY A 233 -13.91 14.63 2.09
CA GLY A 233 -15.21 14.11 2.49
C GLY A 233 -16.00 15.08 3.37
N LEU A 234 -15.33 15.75 4.31
CA LEU A 234 -15.94 16.79 5.15
C LEU A 234 -16.51 17.93 4.30
N VAL A 235 -15.72 18.45 3.35
CA VAL A 235 -16.15 19.51 2.43
C VAL A 235 -17.37 19.07 1.62
N ARG A 236 -17.37 17.84 1.09
CA ARG A 236 -18.49 17.31 0.31
C ARG A 236 -19.75 17.10 1.14
N THR A 237 -19.63 16.61 2.37
CA THR A 237 -20.76 16.48 3.29
C THR A 237 -21.39 17.84 3.60
N VAL A 238 -20.58 18.87 3.89
CA VAL A 238 -21.09 20.23 4.15
C VAL A 238 -21.81 20.80 2.94
N GLN A 239 -21.24 20.65 1.73
CA GLN A 239 -21.88 21.10 0.49
C GLN A 239 -23.25 20.45 0.27
N LEU A 240 -23.38 19.14 0.51
CA LEU A 240 -24.65 18.42 0.37
C LEU A 240 -25.71 18.89 1.37
N LEU A 241 -25.30 19.21 2.60
CA LEU A 241 -26.21 19.74 3.62
C LEU A 241 -26.68 21.16 3.29
N MET A 242 -25.79 22.02 2.79
CA MET A 242 -26.14 23.39 2.39
C MET A 242 -27.10 23.42 1.20
N VAL A 243 -26.87 22.60 0.17
CA VAL A 243 -27.75 22.53 -1.01
C VAL A 243 -29.16 22.07 -0.64
N ARG A 244 -29.31 21.15 0.33
CA ARG A 244 -30.61 20.71 0.84
C ARG A 244 -31.36 21.77 1.64
N GLN A 245 -30.68 22.78 2.20
CA GLN A 245 -31.32 23.86 2.95
C GLN A 245 -31.82 24.99 2.04
N SER A 246 -31.28 25.09 0.83
CA SER A 246 -31.66 26.08 -0.18
C SER A 246 -32.76 25.60 -1.15
N ALA A 247 -33.17 24.34 -1.07
CA ALA A 247 -34.22 23.72 -1.89
C ALA A 247 -35.47 23.47 -1.05
#